data_AF-A0A2T0M795-F1
#
_entry.id   AF-A0A2T0M795-F1
#
_cell.length_a   1.000
_cell.length_b   1.000
_cell.length_c   1.000
_cell.angle_alpha   90.00
_cell.angle_beta   90.00
_cell.angle_gamma   90.00
#
_symmetry.space_group_name_H-M   'P 1'
#
loop_
_entity.id
_entity.type
_entity.pdbx_description
1 polymer ?
#
loop_
_entity_poly.entity_id
_entity_poly.type
_entity_poly.pdbx_seq_one_letter_code
_entity_poly.pdbx_strand_id
1 'polypeptide(L)'
;MVTTVACQPVPARRADAERDVAAILEAGARLLSADPAAGPADVATAAGVSLAVLHRHFPSREALVDAVLDRAADLADAVLEHECIDAAPAPEAMAGLLRSAWEVLDRHRRLFVAVDPAPATEKDREHRERPLRGVRRLIERGRRDGDFRHDLPLPWLVTTFFAIIRGAAQEREAGRLKPEEVGHVLATTMLSLLAPAGDRSR
;
A
#
# COMPACT_ATOMS: atom_id res chain seq x y z
N MET A 1 -40.30 -30.23 31.29
CA MET A 1 -40.63 -29.33 30.17
C MET A 1 -39.36 -28.61 29.78
N VAL A 2 -38.76 -29.00 28.65
CA VAL A 2 -37.49 -28.49 28.13
C VAL A 2 -37.82 -27.38 27.14
N THR A 3 -37.36 -26.15 27.39
CA THR A 3 -37.37 -25.08 26.39
C THR A 3 -35.98 -24.96 25.79
N THR A 4 -35.88 -25.40 24.54
CA THR A 4 -34.72 -25.27 23.66
C THR A 4 -34.44 -23.80 23.38
N VAL A 5 -33.26 -23.31 23.75
CA VAL A 5 -32.72 -22.04 23.24
C VAL A 5 -32.03 -22.34 21.92
N ALA A 6 -32.60 -21.84 20.82
CA ALA A 6 -32.05 -21.98 19.48
C ALA A 6 -30.79 -21.12 19.30
N CYS A 7 -29.75 -21.74 18.74
CA CYS A 7 -28.48 -21.12 18.36
C CYS A 7 -28.68 -20.17 17.16
N GLN A 8 -28.19 -18.94 17.26
CA GLN A 8 -28.19 -17.98 16.14
C GLN A 8 -27.08 -18.32 15.11
N PRO A 9 -27.29 -18.08 13.79
CA PRO A 9 -26.28 -18.35 12.77
C PRO A 9 -25.32 -17.15 12.62
N VAL A 10 -24.09 -17.31 13.07
CA VAL A 10 -22.98 -16.33 12.98
C VAL A 10 -22.12 -16.36 11.66
N PRO A 11 -22.26 -17.29 10.68
CA PRO A 11 -21.41 -17.24 9.47
C PRO A 11 -21.80 -16.20 8.41
N ALA A 12 -23.09 -16.03 8.09
CA ALA A 12 -23.55 -15.24 6.94
C ALA A 12 -23.21 -13.75 7.06
N ARG A 13 -23.38 -13.19 8.26
CA ARG A 13 -23.16 -11.77 8.55
C ARG A 13 -21.70 -11.32 8.40
N ARG A 14 -20.75 -12.23 8.54
CA ARG A 14 -19.32 -11.95 8.39
C ARG A 14 -18.91 -11.92 6.92
N ALA A 15 -19.43 -12.86 6.12
CA ALA A 15 -19.25 -12.87 4.67
C ALA A 15 -19.90 -11.66 3.98
N ASP A 16 -21.07 -11.23 4.46
CA ASP A 16 -21.73 -10.03 3.92
C ASP A 16 -20.94 -8.76 4.24
N ALA A 17 -20.44 -8.64 5.48
CA ALA A 17 -19.57 -7.52 5.87
C ALA A 17 -18.26 -7.48 5.09
N GLU A 18 -17.67 -8.63 4.75
CA GLU A 18 -16.47 -8.71 3.91
C GLU A 18 -16.73 -8.31 2.47
N ARG A 19 -17.88 -8.71 1.89
CA ARG A 19 -18.30 -8.29 0.55
C ARG A 19 -18.58 -6.79 0.48
N ASP A 20 -19.26 -6.24 1.49
CA ASP A 20 -19.55 -4.81 1.59
C ASP A 20 -18.25 -4.00 1.65
N VAL A 21 -17.28 -4.43 2.48
CA VAL A 21 -15.96 -3.79 2.57
C VAL A 21 -15.24 -3.86 1.23
N ALA A 22 -15.21 -5.02 0.56
CA ALA A 22 -14.56 -5.16 -0.74
C ALA A 22 -15.18 -4.25 -1.81
N ALA A 23 -16.51 -4.18 -1.88
CA ALA A 23 -17.24 -3.33 -2.82
C ALA A 23 -16.99 -1.84 -2.56
N ILE A 24 -16.97 -1.43 -1.28
CA ILE A 24 -16.65 -0.05 -0.88
C ILE A 24 -15.22 0.32 -1.31
N LEU A 25 -14.25 -0.55 -1.05
CA LEU A 25 -12.85 -0.29 -1.41
C LEU A 25 -12.64 -0.23 -2.93
N GLU A 26 -13.30 -1.09 -3.70
CA GLU A 26 -13.24 -1.07 -5.17
C GLU A 26 -13.88 0.20 -5.74
N ALA A 27 -15.07 0.58 -5.25
CA ALA A 27 -15.73 1.82 -5.64
C ALA A 27 -14.92 3.05 -5.25
N GLY A 28 -14.37 3.06 -4.04
CA GLY A 28 -13.51 4.13 -3.52
C GLY A 28 -12.25 4.29 -4.38
N ALA A 29 -11.55 3.19 -4.68
CA ALA A 29 -10.37 3.21 -5.55
C ALA A 29 -10.67 3.83 -6.92
N ARG A 30 -11.80 3.46 -7.55
CA ARG A 30 -12.19 4.01 -8.86
C ARG A 30 -12.54 5.49 -8.80
N LEU A 31 -13.43 5.88 -7.89
CA LEU A 31 -13.96 7.24 -7.83
C LEU A 31 -12.91 8.24 -7.37
N LEU A 32 -12.22 7.94 -6.28
CA LEU A 32 -11.24 8.86 -5.73
C LEU A 32 -9.99 8.98 -6.66
N SER A 33 -9.71 7.97 -7.50
CA SER A 33 -8.65 8.07 -8.54
C SER A 33 -9.04 9.05 -9.64
N ALA A 34 -10.32 9.09 -9.99
CA ALA A 34 -10.85 9.99 -11.01
C ALA A 34 -11.01 11.43 -10.47
N ASP A 35 -11.59 11.55 -9.28
CA ASP A 35 -11.86 12.80 -8.58
C ASP A 35 -11.57 12.66 -7.07
N PRO A 36 -10.43 13.21 -6.60
CA PRO A 36 -10.12 13.25 -5.18
C PRO A 36 -11.16 14.00 -4.34
N ALA A 37 -11.97 14.89 -4.92
CA ALA A 37 -13.02 15.59 -4.19
C ALA A 37 -14.28 14.73 -3.97
N ALA A 38 -14.35 13.51 -4.53
CA ALA A 38 -15.49 12.63 -4.37
C ALA A 38 -15.81 12.37 -2.88
N GLY A 39 -17.10 12.47 -2.57
CA GLY A 39 -17.60 12.35 -1.20
C GLY A 39 -17.86 10.89 -0.80
N PRO A 40 -17.97 10.60 0.51
CA PRO A 40 -18.35 9.27 1.00
C PRO A 40 -19.71 8.78 0.46
N ALA A 41 -20.63 9.70 0.16
CA ALA A 41 -21.94 9.38 -0.41
C ALA A 41 -21.85 8.85 -1.85
N ASP A 42 -20.95 9.39 -2.66
CA ASP A 42 -20.71 8.94 -4.03
C ASP A 42 -20.10 7.53 -4.02
N VAL A 43 -19.17 7.28 -3.09
CA VAL A 43 -18.56 5.96 -2.89
C VAL A 43 -19.60 4.93 -2.42
N ALA A 44 -20.45 5.27 -1.45
CA ALA A 44 -21.52 4.38 -0.99
C ALA A 44 -22.45 3.99 -2.14
N THR A 45 -22.85 4.97 -2.95
CA THR A 45 -23.72 4.77 -4.12
C THR A 45 -23.07 3.86 -5.15
N ALA A 46 -21.81 4.11 -5.50
CA ALA A 46 -21.07 3.30 -6.47
C ALA A 46 -20.74 1.88 -5.97
N ALA A 47 -20.67 1.68 -4.66
CA ALA A 47 -20.48 0.39 -4.02
C ALA A 47 -21.80 -0.39 -3.82
N GLY A 48 -22.96 0.23 -4.07
CA GLY A 48 -24.26 -0.39 -3.85
C GLY A 48 -24.62 -0.57 -2.37
N VAL A 49 -24.02 0.21 -1.47
CA VAL A 49 -24.27 0.16 -0.02
C VAL A 49 -24.91 1.46 0.47
N SER A 50 -25.57 1.40 1.64
CA SER A 50 -26.04 2.63 2.29
C SER A 50 -24.89 3.42 2.92
N LEU A 51 -25.04 4.75 3.02
CA LEU A 51 -24.06 5.60 3.71
C LEU A 51 -23.86 5.21 5.18
N ALA A 52 -24.90 4.68 5.84
CA ALA A 52 -24.81 4.16 7.20
C ALA A 52 -23.94 2.88 7.29
N VAL A 53 -24.00 2.01 6.27
CA VAL A 53 -23.13 0.82 6.18
C VAL A 53 -21.69 1.25 5.91
N LEU A 54 -21.47 2.22 5.01
CA LEU A 54 -20.14 2.77 4.77
C LEU A 54 -19.55 3.35 6.06
N HIS A 55 -20.27 4.23 6.77
CA HIS A 55 -19.77 4.83 8.00
C HIS A 55 -19.56 3.84 9.14
N ARG A 56 -20.29 2.71 9.14
CA ARG A 56 -20.04 1.62 10.09
C ARG A 56 -18.68 0.96 9.87
N HIS A 57 -18.19 0.91 8.63
CA HIS A 57 -16.89 0.35 8.27
C HIS A 57 -15.77 1.40 8.24
N PHE A 58 -16.10 2.61 7.80
CA PHE A 58 -15.18 3.73 7.60
C PHE A 58 -15.77 4.98 8.25
N PRO A 59 -15.46 5.24 9.53
CA PRO A 59 -16.12 6.28 10.31
C PRO A 59 -15.83 7.69 9.79
N SER A 60 -14.74 7.88 9.02
CA SER A 60 -14.41 9.14 8.37
C SER A 60 -13.99 8.94 6.91
N ARG A 61 -13.98 10.04 6.15
CA ARG A 61 -13.48 10.03 4.76
C ARG A 61 -12.01 9.64 4.72
N GLU A 62 -11.23 10.11 5.68
CA GLU A 62 -9.80 9.80 5.82
C GLU A 62 -9.61 8.29 6.04
N ALA A 63 -10.40 7.67 6.92
CA ALA A 63 -10.35 6.22 7.15
C ALA A 63 -10.71 5.40 5.89
N LEU A 64 -11.65 5.89 5.07
CA LEU A 64 -11.98 5.27 3.78
C LEU A 64 -10.82 5.41 2.79
N VAL A 65 -10.22 6.58 2.69
CA VAL A 65 -9.11 6.84 1.76
C VAL A 65 -7.88 6.02 2.18
N ASP A 66 -7.53 5.98 3.46
CA ASP A 66 -6.43 5.15 4.00
C ASP A 66 -6.63 3.68 3.64
N ALA A 67 -7.83 3.13 3.86
CA ALA A 67 -8.12 1.74 3.55
C ALA A 67 -8.08 1.45 2.04
N VAL A 68 -8.49 2.41 1.19
CA VAL A 68 -8.36 2.33 -0.27
C VAL A 68 -6.88 2.33 -0.69
N LEU A 69 -6.05 3.16 -0.05
CA LEU A 69 -4.61 3.19 -0.30
C LEU A 69 -3.92 1.90 0.14
N ASP A 70 -4.26 1.38 1.33
CA ASP A 70 -3.75 0.11 1.82
C ASP A 70 -4.14 -1.03 0.87
N ARG A 71 -5.37 -1.02 0.34
CA ARG A 71 -5.82 -2.00 -0.64
C ARG A 71 -5.08 -1.89 -1.98
N ALA A 72 -4.77 -0.67 -2.43
CA ALA A 72 -3.99 -0.44 -3.64
C ALA A 72 -2.52 -0.89 -3.46
N ALA A 73 -1.95 -0.68 -2.27
CA ALA A 73 -0.66 -1.23 -1.89
C ALA A 73 -0.71 -2.77 -1.90
N ASP A 74 -1.71 -3.40 -1.27
CA ASP A 74 -1.91 -4.86 -1.30
C ASP A 74 -2.02 -5.42 -2.73
N LEU A 75 -2.65 -4.68 -3.65
CA LEU A 75 -2.73 -5.06 -5.07
C LEU A 75 -1.35 -4.97 -5.75
N ALA A 76 -0.59 -3.92 -5.45
CA ALA A 76 0.80 -3.84 -5.89
C ALA A 76 1.57 -5.05 -5.33
N ASP A 77 1.48 -5.36 -4.03
CA ASP A 77 2.18 -6.48 -3.42
C ASP A 77 1.80 -7.85 -3.96
N ALA A 78 0.54 -8.07 -4.33
CA ALA A 78 0.13 -9.30 -4.99
C ALA A 78 0.82 -9.46 -6.35
N VAL A 79 1.09 -8.36 -7.07
CA VAL A 79 1.93 -8.37 -8.28
C VAL A 79 3.39 -8.67 -7.91
N LEU A 80 3.87 -8.14 -6.79
CA LEU A 80 5.25 -8.35 -6.32
C LEU A 80 5.52 -9.78 -5.82
N GLU A 81 4.54 -10.48 -5.25
CA GLU A 81 4.65 -11.89 -4.90
C GLU A 81 4.73 -12.80 -6.15
N HIS A 82 4.26 -12.31 -7.30
CA HIS A 82 4.30 -13.02 -8.58
C HIS A 82 5.57 -12.76 -9.39
N GLU A 83 6.19 -11.59 -9.24
CA GLU A 83 7.50 -11.34 -9.83
C GLU A 83 8.54 -12.18 -9.09
N CYS A 84 9.38 -12.89 -9.86
CA CYS A 84 10.38 -13.81 -9.34
C CYS A 84 11.49 -13.05 -8.63
N ILE A 85 11.20 -12.51 -7.43
CA ILE A 85 12.08 -11.70 -6.60
C ILE A 85 13.43 -12.41 -6.45
N ASP A 86 13.43 -13.75 -6.38
CA ASP A 86 14.60 -14.60 -6.15
C ASP A 86 15.45 -14.93 -7.38
N ALA A 87 15.05 -14.55 -8.59
CA ALA A 87 15.80 -14.89 -9.81
C ALA A 87 16.95 -13.94 -10.16
N ALA A 88 16.93 -12.70 -9.64
CA ALA A 88 17.89 -11.66 -9.97
C ALA A 88 18.69 -11.16 -8.74
N PRO A 89 19.89 -10.59 -8.93
CA PRO A 89 20.62 -9.89 -7.87
C PRO A 89 19.73 -8.90 -7.11
N ALA A 90 19.95 -8.71 -5.81
CA ALA A 90 19.05 -7.89 -4.99
C ALA A 90 18.88 -6.44 -5.50
N PRO A 91 19.91 -5.76 -6.02
CA PRO A 91 19.77 -4.43 -6.62
C PRO A 91 18.85 -4.42 -7.85
N GLU A 92 18.97 -5.43 -8.72
CA GLU A 92 18.16 -5.53 -9.93
C GLU A 92 16.69 -5.83 -9.60
N ALA A 93 16.47 -6.76 -8.66
CA ALA A 93 15.14 -7.06 -8.15
C ALA A 93 14.50 -5.83 -7.49
N MET A 94 15.26 -5.03 -6.72
CA MET A 94 14.76 -3.80 -6.10
C MET A 94 14.40 -2.73 -7.14
N ALA A 95 15.19 -2.60 -8.19
CA ALA A 95 14.89 -1.68 -9.29
C ALA A 95 13.64 -2.12 -10.08
N GLY A 96 13.49 -3.42 -10.33
CA GLY A 96 12.28 -3.99 -10.95
C GLY A 96 11.04 -3.73 -10.11
N LEU A 97 11.11 -4.10 -8.83
CA LEU A 97 10.10 -3.85 -7.81
C LEU A 97 9.59 -2.41 -7.81
N LEU A 98 10.50 -1.42 -7.80
CA LEU A 98 10.12 0.00 -7.80
C LEU A 98 9.44 0.45 -9.09
N ARG A 99 9.84 -0.09 -10.25
CA ARG A 99 9.20 0.21 -11.53
C ARG A 99 7.80 -0.38 -11.59
N SER A 100 7.65 -1.66 -11.28
CA SER A 100 6.35 -2.35 -11.30
C SER A 100 5.39 -1.77 -10.27
N ALA A 101 5.87 -1.47 -9.06
CA ALA A 101 5.06 -0.78 -8.06
C ALA A 101 4.63 0.62 -8.55
N TRP A 102 5.54 1.37 -9.17
CA TRP A 102 5.19 2.69 -9.71
C TRP A 102 4.16 2.62 -10.84
N GLU A 103 4.22 1.65 -11.75
CA GLU A 103 3.22 1.51 -12.83
C GLU A 103 1.80 1.30 -12.28
N VAL A 104 1.67 0.55 -11.18
CA VAL A 104 0.39 0.38 -10.48
C VAL A 104 -0.02 1.66 -9.79
N LEU A 105 0.91 2.32 -9.10
CA LEU A 105 0.66 3.53 -8.32
C LEU A 105 0.35 4.76 -9.19
N ASP A 106 1.00 4.95 -10.34
CA ASP A 106 0.78 6.09 -11.24
C ASP A 106 -0.67 6.14 -11.73
N ARG A 107 -1.26 4.96 -11.98
CA ARG A 107 -2.69 4.81 -12.33
C ARG A 107 -3.63 5.32 -11.21
N HIS A 108 -3.15 5.30 -9.97
CA HIS A 108 -3.90 5.64 -8.76
C HIS A 108 -3.33 6.88 -8.03
N ARG A 109 -2.38 7.61 -8.63
CA ARG A 109 -1.53 8.61 -7.95
C ARG A 109 -2.29 9.73 -7.23
N ARG A 110 -3.44 10.13 -7.77
CA ARG A 110 -4.30 11.18 -7.20
C ARG A 110 -4.90 10.79 -5.85
N LEU A 111 -5.04 9.49 -5.58
CA LEU A 111 -5.42 8.96 -4.27
C LEU A 111 -4.31 9.17 -3.24
N PHE A 112 -3.07 8.87 -3.63
CA PHE A 112 -1.92 8.85 -2.73
C PHE A 112 -1.51 10.23 -2.23
N VAL A 113 -1.74 11.28 -3.04
CA VAL A 113 -1.37 12.67 -2.70
C VAL A 113 -2.39 13.34 -1.78
N ALA A 114 -3.63 12.85 -1.75
CA ALA A 114 -4.73 13.43 -0.96
C ALA A 114 -4.73 13.02 0.53
N VAL A 115 -3.74 12.25 0.98
CA VAL A 115 -3.67 11.71 2.35
C VAL A 115 -2.59 12.40 3.17
N ASP A 116 -3.03 13.07 4.24
CA ASP A 116 -2.19 13.39 5.39
C ASP A 116 -2.18 12.18 6.34
N PRO A 117 -1.04 11.79 6.94
CA PRO A 117 -0.95 10.56 7.72
C PRO A 117 -1.71 10.69 9.05
N ALA A 118 -2.94 10.18 9.09
CA ALA A 118 -3.67 10.00 10.34
C ALA A 118 -3.17 8.73 11.09
N PRO A 119 -3.25 8.69 12.43
CA PRO A 119 -2.84 7.52 13.19
C PRO A 119 -3.87 6.39 13.04
N ALA A 120 -3.53 5.37 12.25
CA ALA A 120 -4.43 4.24 11.98
C ALA A 120 -4.44 3.17 13.09
N THR A 121 -5.51 2.39 13.14
CA THR A 121 -5.86 1.45 14.23
C THR A 121 -5.04 0.16 14.21
N GLU A 122 -5.09 -0.63 15.30
CA GLU A 122 -4.32 -1.88 15.47
C GLU A 122 -4.61 -2.93 14.36
N LYS A 123 -5.86 -3.00 13.88
CA LYS A 123 -6.27 -3.91 12.79
C LYS A 123 -5.80 -3.43 11.40
N ASP A 124 -5.58 -2.13 11.26
CA ASP A 124 -4.96 -1.53 10.09
C ASP A 124 -3.45 -1.82 10.08
N ARG A 125 -2.82 -2.10 11.23
CA ARG A 125 -1.39 -2.47 11.28
C ARG A 125 -1.13 -3.84 10.62
N GLU A 126 -1.97 -4.84 10.89
CA GLU A 126 -1.80 -6.20 10.36
C GLU A 126 -1.97 -6.27 8.83
N HIS A 127 -2.87 -5.46 8.26
CA HIS A 127 -3.01 -5.32 6.81
C HIS A 127 -1.86 -4.48 6.21
N ARG A 128 -1.48 -3.37 6.85
CA ARG A 128 -0.28 -2.60 6.45
C ARG A 128 1.01 -3.39 6.51
N GLU A 129 1.07 -4.48 7.27
CA GLU A 129 2.24 -5.36 7.41
C GLU A 129 2.43 -6.38 6.29
N ARG A 130 1.40 -6.66 5.46
CA ARG A 130 1.49 -7.52 4.26
C ARG A 130 2.41 -6.92 3.19
N PRO A 131 2.25 -5.65 2.79
CA PRO A 131 3.16 -4.97 1.88
C PRO A 131 4.63 -5.00 2.30
N LEU A 132 4.83 -4.92 3.62
CA LEU A 132 6.16 -4.90 4.18
C LEU A 132 6.92 -6.21 3.96
N ARG A 133 6.24 -7.34 3.67
CA ARG A 133 6.88 -8.66 3.63
C ARG A 133 7.76 -8.88 2.41
N GLY A 134 7.33 -8.46 1.23
CA GLY A 134 8.11 -8.60 -0.02
C GLY A 134 9.36 -7.73 0.03
N VAL A 135 9.18 -6.43 0.31
CA VAL A 135 10.27 -5.45 0.45
C VAL A 135 11.25 -5.87 1.53
N ARG A 136 10.77 -6.27 2.71
CA ARG A 136 11.62 -6.73 3.81
C ARG A 136 12.47 -7.93 3.41
N ARG A 137 11.85 -8.97 2.82
CA ARG A 137 12.57 -10.18 2.38
C ARG A 137 13.66 -9.84 1.37
N LEU A 138 13.38 -8.92 0.45
CA LEU A 138 14.37 -8.48 -0.53
C LEU A 138 15.54 -7.72 0.11
N ILE A 139 15.25 -6.82 1.06
CA ILE A 139 16.32 -6.10 1.79
C ILE A 139 17.15 -7.08 2.64
N GLU A 140 16.51 -8.03 3.31
CA GLU A 140 17.19 -9.08 4.08
C GLU A 140 18.04 -10.00 3.19
N ARG A 141 17.57 -10.32 1.97
CA ARG A 141 18.37 -11.07 0.99
C ARG A 141 19.59 -10.26 0.56
N GLY A 142 19.42 -9.03 0.08
CA GLY A 142 20.57 -8.23 -0.35
C GLY A 142 21.57 -7.97 0.77
N ARG A 143 21.14 -7.94 2.05
CA ARG A 143 22.05 -7.94 3.20
C ARG A 143 22.85 -9.21 3.36
N ARG A 144 22.22 -10.38 3.18
CA ARG A 144 22.90 -11.69 3.24
C ARG A 144 23.90 -11.84 2.10
N ASP A 145 23.56 -11.34 0.92
CA ASP A 145 24.38 -11.46 -0.28
C ASP A 145 25.50 -10.40 -0.34
N GLY A 146 25.49 -9.42 0.57
CA GLY A 146 26.48 -8.33 0.63
C GLY A 146 26.18 -7.16 -0.32
N ASP A 147 25.09 -7.23 -1.07
CA ASP A 147 24.63 -6.19 -2.00
C ASP A 147 24.10 -4.94 -1.27
N PHE A 148 23.55 -5.10 -0.07
CA PHE A 148 22.95 -4.01 0.71
C PHE A 148 23.60 -3.81 2.07
N ARG A 149 23.51 -2.57 2.55
CA ARG A 149 24.02 -2.15 3.85
C ARG A 149 23.36 -2.84 5.04
N HIS A 150 24.17 -3.10 6.07
CA HIS A 150 23.75 -3.71 7.34
C HIS A 150 23.82 -2.75 8.54
N ASP A 151 24.34 -1.53 8.36
CA ASP A 151 24.59 -0.55 9.42
C ASP A 151 23.34 0.21 9.89
N LEU A 152 22.21 0.07 9.19
CA LEU A 152 20.93 0.72 9.55
C LEU A 152 19.87 -0.29 10.04
N PRO A 153 18.88 0.12 10.86
CA PRO A 153 17.78 -0.75 11.22
C PRO A 153 16.94 -1.17 10.00
N LEU A 154 16.59 -2.44 9.91
CA LEU A 154 15.73 -2.95 8.83
C LEU A 154 14.35 -2.25 8.79
N PRO A 155 13.65 -2.03 9.93
CA PRO A 155 12.37 -1.30 9.92
C PRO A 155 12.50 0.10 9.31
N TRP A 156 13.61 0.80 9.58
CA TRP A 156 13.88 2.12 9.02
C TRP A 156 14.01 2.09 7.49
N LEU A 157 14.75 1.13 6.94
CA LEU A 157 14.91 0.97 5.49
C LEU A 157 13.58 0.66 4.80
N VAL A 158 12.77 -0.21 5.40
CA VAL A 158 11.43 -0.56 4.90
C VAL A 158 10.52 0.66 4.94
N THR A 159 10.46 1.42 6.04
CA THR A 159 9.66 2.65 6.11
C THR A 159 10.11 3.69 5.06
N THR A 160 11.42 3.80 4.83
CA THR A 160 11.97 4.75 3.87
C THR A 160 11.59 4.43 2.43
N PHE A 161 11.53 3.14 2.06
CA PHE A 161 11.03 2.69 0.75
C PHE A 161 9.65 3.31 0.43
N PHE A 162 8.68 3.16 1.34
CA PHE A 162 7.33 3.71 1.16
C PHE A 162 7.30 5.23 1.23
N ALA A 163 8.18 5.86 2.02
CA ALA A 163 8.29 7.32 2.07
C ALA A 163 8.74 7.91 0.73
N ILE A 164 9.74 7.31 0.08
CA ILE A 164 10.25 7.78 -1.22
C ILE A 164 9.18 7.60 -2.30
N ILE A 165 8.48 6.47 -2.33
CA ILE A 165 7.35 6.24 -3.26
C ILE A 165 6.27 7.31 -3.12
N ARG A 166 5.86 7.63 -1.89
CA ARG A 166 4.89 8.70 -1.63
C ARG A 166 5.42 10.07 -2.06
N GLY A 167 6.68 10.38 -1.77
CA GLY A 167 7.32 11.61 -2.22
C GLY A 167 7.31 11.74 -3.74
N ALA A 168 7.62 10.66 -4.47
CA ALA A 168 7.56 10.65 -5.93
C ALA A 168 6.15 10.89 -6.47
N ALA A 169 5.12 10.31 -5.84
CA ALA A 169 3.72 10.58 -6.19
C ALA A 169 3.35 12.07 -5.99
N GLN A 170 3.79 12.68 -4.89
CA GLN A 170 3.59 14.11 -4.61
C GLN A 170 4.27 15.00 -5.65
N GLU A 171 5.54 14.73 -5.98
CA GLU A 171 6.28 15.47 -7.01
C GLU A 171 5.66 15.31 -8.39
N ARG A 172 5.15 14.11 -8.70
CA ARG A 172 4.43 13.81 -9.95
C ARG A 172 3.12 14.59 -10.06
N GLU A 173 2.30 14.63 -9.01
CA GLU A 173 1.04 15.38 -8.99
C GLU A 173 1.28 16.89 -9.07
N ALA A 174 2.31 17.39 -8.39
CA ALA A 174 2.69 18.78 -8.46
C ALA A 174 3.30 19.19 -9.81
N GLY A 175 3.46 18.26 -10.77
CA GLY A 175 4.05 18.51 -12.08
C GLY A 175 5.55 18.79 -12.05
N ARG A 176 6.23 18.53 -10.92
CA ARG A 176 7.68 18.74 -10.75
C ARG A 176 8.51 17.55 -11.22
N LEU A 177 7.88 16.38 -11.33
CA LEU A 177 8.51 15.16 -11.85
C LEU A 177 7.73 14.61 -13.05
N LYS A 178 8.42 14.35 -14.16
CA LYS A 178 7.79 13.81 -15.38
C LYS A 178 7.51 12.32 -15.23
N PRO A 179 6.44 11.79 -15.85
CA PRO A 179 6.05 10.38 -15.68
C PRO A 179 7.17 9.41 -16.09
N GLU A 180 7.89 9.70 -17.17
CA GLU A 180 9.00 8.89 -17.66
C GLU A 180 10.24 8.90 -16.75
N GLU A 181 10.37 9.91 -15.88
CA GLU A 181 11.52 10.06 -14.98
C GLU A 181 11.30 9.34 -13.64
N VAL A 182 10.05 9.08 -13.23
CA VAL A 182 9.74 8.63 -11.87
C VAL A 182 10.40 7.29 -11.53
N GLY A 183 10.26 6.30 -12.42
CA GLY A 183 10.83 4.96 -12.17
C GLY A 183 12.35 5.01 -12.00
N HIS A 184 13.03 5.84 -12.79
CA HIS A 184 14.48 6.04 -12.68
C HIS A 184 14.87 6.74 -11.38
N VAL A 185 14.16 7.82 -11.00
CA VAL A 185 14.40 8.56 -9.76
C VAL A 185 14.19 7.68 -8.54
N LEU A 186 13.09 6.92 -8.49
CA LEU A 186 12.79 5.97 -7.42
C LEU A 186 13.89 4.92 -7.26
N ALA A 187 14.23 4.22 -8.35
CA ALA A 187 15.26 3.19 -8.34
C ALA A 187 16.62 3.74 -7.91
N THR A 188 17.05 4.86 -8.49
CA THR A 188 18.34 5.48 -8.18
C THR A 188 18.42 5.92 -6.72
N THR A 189 17.37 6.55 -6.20
CA THR A 189 17.32 7.02 -4.80
C THR A 189 17.38 5.84 -3.83
N MET A 190 16.56 4.81 -4.06
CA MET A 190 16.50 3.66 -3.16
C MET A 190 17.79 2.84 -3.19
N LEU A 191 18.35 2.58 -4.39
CA LEU A 191 19.60 1.84 -4.51
C LEU A 191 20.78 2.59 -3.89
N SER A 192 20.84 3.91 -4.03
CA SER A 192 21.86 4.72 -3.37
C SER A 192 21.74 4.65 -1.85
N LEU A 193 20.51 4.61 -1.33
CA LEU A 193 20.26 4.50 0.10
C LEU A 193 20.64 3.12 0.66
N LEU A 194 20.41 2.06 -0.11
CA LEU A 194 20.69 0.67 0.25
C LEU A 194 22.12 0.24 0.00
N ALA A 195 22.86 0.97 -0.85
CA ALA A 195 24.23 0.67 -1.20
C ALA A 195 25.08 0.37 0.05
N PRO A 196 25.98 -0.63 0.01
CA PRO A 196 26.82 -0.96 1.15
C PRO A 196 27.50 0.30 1.66
N ALA A 197 27.59 0.46 2.98
CA ALA A 197 28.34 1.57 3.55
C ALA A 197 29.76 1.48 2.99
N GLY A 198 30.14 2.44 2.13
CA GLY A 198 31.52 2.58 1.72
C GLY A 198 32.37 2.62 2.98
N ASP A 199 33.51 1.92 2.97
CA ASP A 199 34.43 1.87 4.09
C ASP A 199 34.80 3.32 4.44
N ARG A 200 34.13 3.89 5.45
CA ARG A 200 34.40 5.25 5.95
C ARG A 200 35.63 5.16 6.84
N SER A 201 36.69 4.66 6.24
CA SER A 201 38.05 4.71 6.71
C SER A 201 38.65 6.05 6.26
N ARG A 202 38.30 7.13 6.98
CA ARG A 202 39.12 8.33 7.30
C ARG A 202 38.28 9.58 7.57
#